data_AF-A0A7S1P1S0-F1
#
_entry.id   AF-A0A7S1P1S0-F1
#
_cell.length_a   1.000
_cell.length_b   1.000
_cell.length_c   1.000
_cell.angle_alpha   90.00
_cell.angle_beta   90.00
_cell.angle_gamma   90.00
#
_symmetry.space_group_name_H-M   'P 1'
#
loop_
_entity.id
_entity.type
_entity.pdbx_description
1 polymer ?
#
loop_
_entity_poly.entity_id
_entity_poly.type
_entity_poly.pdbx_seq_one_letter_code
_entity_poly.pdbx_strand_id
1 'polypeptide(L)'
;RHHLIYDDEEHGWDTDGDEVCTEASFSSFLIDAIIAPTVDDMHETDKLVGRDARGGVLAGVLDQSVHQAVEGTTAVMAFTYGDTRHKQLLLTPFDGPFVAYIALATQANMDTVGVAVVTTEP
;
A
#
# COMPACT_ATOMS: atom_id res chain seq x y z
N ARG A 1 7.62 6.42 -11.45
CA ARG A 1 8.85 5.67 -11.10
C ARG A 1 8.67 4.27 -11.66
N HIS A 2 9.65 3.72 -12.37
CA HIS A 2 9.61 2.31 -12.78
C HIS A 2 10.10 1.50 -11.57
N HIS A 3 9.34 0.50 -11.12
CA HIS A 3 9.81 -0.42 -10.09
C HIS A 3 10.77 -1.40 -10.76
N LEU A 4 12.01 -1.45 -10.26
CA LEU A 4 12.97 -2.48 -10.59
C LEU A 4 12.93 -3.47 -9.44
N ILE A 5 12.61 -4.72 -9.74
CA ILE A 5 12.59 -5.80 -8.76
C ILE A 5 13.90 -6.57 -8.94
N TYR A 6 14.54 -6.91 -7.83
CA TYR A 6 15.68 -7.79 -7.86
C TYR A 6 15.15 -9.22 -7.93
N ASP A 7 15.42 -9.89 -9.05
CA ASP A 7 15.09 -11.30 -9.23
C ASP A 7 16.20 -12.15 -8.59
N ASP A 8 15.87 -12.79 -7.47
CA ASP A 8 16.77 -13.69 -6.75
C ASP A 8 17.04 -14.99 -7.53
N GLU A 9 16.19 -15.40 -8.48
CA GLU A 9 16.41 -16.58 -9.32
C GLU A 9 17.34 -16.28 -10.50
N GLU A 10 17.15 -15.14 -11.17
CA GLU A 10 18.02 -14.72 -12.28
C GLU A 10 19.27 -13.93 -11.85
N HIS A 11 19.38 -13.58 -10.57
CA HIS A 11 20.46 -12.78 -9.99
C HIS A 11 20.66 -11.46 -10.75
N GLY A 12 19.55 -10.80 -11.05
CA GLY A 12 19.49 -9.64 -11.94
C GLY A 12 18.49 -8.59 -11.47
N TRP A 13 18.67 -7.37 -11.94
CA TRP A 13 17.63 -6.35 -11.87
C TRP A 13 16.77 -6.49 -13.12
N ASP A 14 15.55 -6.98 -12.96
CA ASP A 14 14.59 -7.02 -14.04
C ASP A 14 13.61 -5.83 -13.90
N THR A 15 13.14 -5.35 -15.04
CA THR A 15 11.88 -4.58 -15.10
C THR A 15 10.65 -5.48 -14.93
N ASP A 16 10.88 -6.78 -14.83
CA ASP A 16 9.95 -7.90 -14.96
C ASP A 16 9.20 -7.81 -16.31
N GLY A 17 9.10 -8.90 -17.04
CA GLY A 17 8.36 -8.96 -18.30
C GLY A 17 6.85 -8.71 -18.13
N ASP A 18 6.39 -8.50 -16.90
CA ASP A 18 5.01 -8.25 -16.49
C ASP A 18 4.80 -6.82 -15.96
N GLU A 19 3.56 -6.34 -16.17
CA GLU A 19 3.03 -4.99 -15.93
C GLU A 19 3.89 -4.01 -15.11
N VAL A 20 4.64 -3.17 -15.84
CA VAL A 20 5.26 -1.95 -15.33
C VAL A 20 4.22 -1.07 -14.63
N CYS A 21 4.20 -1.11 -13.29
CA CYS A 21 3.41 -0.18 -12.48
C CYS A 21 4.02 1.22 -12.58
N THR A 22 3.45 2.07 -13.45
CA THR A 22 3.88 3.46 -13.58
C THR A 22 3.19 4.31 -12.53
N GLU A 23 3.90 4.55 -11.42
CA GLU A 23 3.43 5.46 -10.39
C GLU A 23 4.13 6.81 -10.54
N ALA A 24 3.41 7.80 -11.06
CA ALA A 24 3.88 9.17 -11.16
C ALA A 24 2.95 10.10 -10.36
N SER A 25 2.80 9.81 -9.06
CA SER A 25 2.02 10.65 -8.15
C SER A 25 2.93 11.26 -7.08
N PHE A 26 2.59 12.48 -6.63
CA PHE A 26 3.24 13.07 -5.46
C PHE A 26 3.07 12.18 -4.21
N SER A 27 1.98 11.39 -4.16
CA SER A 27 1.70 10.44 -3.07
C SER A 27 2.68 9.28 -3.04
N SER A 28 3.10 8.71 -4.18
CA SER A 28 4.14 7.66 -4.19
C SER A 28 5.48 8.19 -3.71
N PHE A 29 5.84 9.41 -4.13
CA PHE A 29 7.03 10.08 -3.63
C PHE A 29 6.98 10.31 -2.10
N LEU A 30 5.86 10.80 -1.57
CA LEU A 30 5.70 11.01 -0.13
C LEU A 30 5.81 9.71 0.67
N ILE A 31 5.13 8.64 0.20
CA ILE A 31 5.19 7.32 0.83
C ILE A 31 6.63 6.84 0.88
N ASP A 32 7.35 6.84 -0.25
CA ASP A 32 8.75 6.42 -0.29
C ASP A 32 9.66 7.26 0.62
N ALA A 33 9.50 8.59 0.57
CA ALA A 33 10.33 9.52 1.33
C ALA A 33 10.14 9.41 2.84
N ILE A 34 8.97 8.97 3.30
CA ILE A 34 8.64 8.84 4.72
C ILE A 34 8.95 7.44 5.22
N ILE A 35 8.61 6.40 4.45
CA ILE A 35 8.72 5.01 4.88
C ILE A 35 10.16 4.50 4.81
N ALA A 36 10.90 4.81 3.74
CA ALA A 36 12.28 4.32 3.58
C ALA A 36 13.20 4.63 4.78
N PRO A 37 13.22 5.85 5.35
CA PRO A 37 14.06 6.13 6.51
C PRO A 37 13.52 5.59 7.85
N THR A 38 12.26 5.15 7.92
CA THR A 38 11.63 4.67 9.17
C THR A 38 11.47 3.15 9.24
N VAL A 39 11.75 2.42 8.16
CA VAL A 39 11.45 0.99 8.04
C VAL A 39 12.07 0.13 9.15
N ASP A 40 13.26 0.49 9.64
CA ASP A 40 13.96 -0.26 10.70
C ASP A 40 13.26 -0.14 12.07
N ASP A 41 12.52 0.94 12.30
CA ASP A 41 11.78 1.20 13.55
C ASP A 41 10.30 0.79 13.46
N MET A 42 9.90 0.17 12.34
CA MET A 42 8.51 -0.11 12.04
C MET A 42 8.13 -1.57 12.37
N HIS A 43 6.92 -1.74 12.89
CA HIS A 43 6.33 -3.03 13.23
C HIS A 43 5.18 -3.37 12.28
N GLU A 44 5.21 -4.58 11.73
CA GLU A 44 4.19 -5.07 10.82
C GLU A 44 3.16 -5.94 11.54
N THR A 45 1.89 -5.73 11.22
CA THR A 45 0.78 -6.62 11.55
C THR A 45 -0.05 -6.84 10.31
N ASP A 46 -0.22 -8.10 9.91
CA ASP A 46 -1.01 -8.48 8.75
C ASP A 46 -2.20 -9.37 9.11
N LYS A 47 -3.26 -9.29 8.29
CA LYS A 47 -4.43 -10.15 8.42
C LYS A 47 -5.25 -10.24 7.13
N LEU A 48 -5.80 -11.41 6.87
CA LEU A 48 -6.90 -11.58 5.93
C LEU A 48 -8.23 -11.27 6.62
N VAL A 49 -8.97 -10.30 6.08
CA VAL A 49 -10.26 -9.87 6.60
C VAL A 49 -11.33 -10.13 5.54
N GLY A 50 -12.51 -10.59 5.96
CA GLY A 50 -13.64 -10.74 5.03
C GLY A 50 -14.00 -9.42 4.38
N ARG A 51 -14.21 -9.41 3.07
CA ARG A 51 -14.49 -8.23 2.26
C ARG A 51 -15.70 -7.44 2.77
N ASP A 52 -16.73 -8.17 3.19
CA ASP A 52 -17.97 -7.62 3.74
C ASP A 52 -17.94 -7.42 5.26
N ALA A 53 -16.81 -7.71 5.92
CA ALA A 53 -16.69 -7.53 7.35
C ALA A 53 -16.97 -6.07 7.74
N ARG A 54 -17.65 -5.90 8.88
CA ARG A 54 -18.08 -4.59 9.39
C ARG A 54 -18.91 -3.76 8.38
N GLY A 55 -19.64 -4.42 7.48
CA GLY A 55 -20.51 -3.76 6.50
C GLY A 55 -19.79 -3.29 5.24
N GLY A 56 -18.70 -3.97 4.86
CA GLY A 56 -17.99 -3.69 3.60
C GLY A 56 -17.06 -2.49 3.64
N VAL A 57 -16.59 -2.07 4.82
CA VAL A 57 -15.71 -0.90 4.97
C VAL A 57 -14.44 -1.04 4.12
N LEU A 58 -13.79 -2.20 4.15
CA LEU A 58 -12.57 -2.43 3.37
C LEU A 58 -12.84 -2.43 1.86
N ALA A 59 -13.96 -2.99 1.43
CA ALA A 59 -14.39 -2.91 0.02
C ALA A 59 -14.60 -1.46 -0.41
N GLY A 60 -15.31 -0.67 0.40
CA GLY A 60 -15.50 0.76 0.15
C GLY A 60 -14.18 1.54 0.07
N VAL A 61 -13.24 1.27 0.98
CA VAL A 61 -11.92 1.89 0.93
C VAL A 61 -11.17 1.50 -0.34
N LEU A 62 -11.17 0.23 -0.75
CA LEU A 62 -10.53 -0.23 -1.98
C LEU A 62 -11.12 0.43 -3.23
N ASP A 63 -12.44 0.57 -3.30
CA ASP A 63 -13.15 1.13 -4.47
C ASP A 63 -13.17 2.68 -4.49
N GLN A 64 -12.85 3.33 -3.37
CA GLN A 64 -12.81 4.79 -3.28
C GLN A 64 -11.71 5.39 -4.16
N SER A 65 -12.00 6.52 -4.82
CA SER A 65 -11.01 7.23 -5.64
C SER A 65 -9.84 7.75 -4.79
N VAL A 66 -8.60 7.66 -5.31
CA VAL A 66 -7.43 8.26 -4.67
C VAL A 66 -7.51 9.80 -4.57
N HIS A 67 -8.33 10.43 -5.42
CA HIS A 67 -8.57 11.88 -5.37
C HIS A 67 -9.58 12.29 -4.27
N GLN A 68 -10.25 11.31 -3.67
CA GLN A 68 -11.12 11.48 -2.52
C GLN A 68 -10.50 10.70 -1.39
N ALA A 69 -9.44 11.25 -0.79
CA ALA A 69 -8.67 10.58 0.25
C ALA A 69 -9.57 10.15 1.43
N VAL A 70 -9.22 9.03 2.06
CA VAL A 70 -9.84 8.60 3.33
C VAL A 70 -9.51 9.66 4.37
N GLU A 71 -10.48 10.02 5.21
CA GLU A 71 -10.27 11.04 6.22
C GLU A 71 -9.06 10.69 7.12
N GLY A 72 -8.16 11.66 7.30
CA GLY A 72 -6.94 11.49 8.10
C GLY A 72 -5.73 10.92 7.36
N THR A 73 -5.83 10.56 6.07
CA THR A 73 -4.66 10.09 5.30
C THR A 73 -3.88 11.24 4.67
N THR A 74 -2.58 11.21 4.85
CA THR A 74 -1.60 12.16 4.31
C THR A 74 -1.30 11.90 2.83
N ALA A 75 -1.18 10.63 2.45
CA ALA A 75 -1.00 10.20 1.08
C ALA A 75 -1.81 8.92 0.82
N VAL A 76 -2.31 8.79 -0.41
CA VAL A 76 -3.02 7.60 -0.86
C VAL A 76 -2.55 7.24 -2.26
N MET A 77 -2.42 5.95 -2.50
CA MET A 77 -2.06 5.39 -3.78
C MET A 77 -2.92 4.17 -4.05
N ALA A 78 -3.23 3.94 -5.32
CA ALA A 78 -3.78 2.68 -5.77
C ALA A 78 -3.09 2.28 -7.07
N PHE A 79 -2.81 0.99 -7.20
CA PHE A 79 -2.25 0.39 -8.40
C PHE A 79 -2.79 -1.03 -8.53
N THR A 80 -2.50 -1.64 -9.67
CA THR A 80 -2.87 -3.03 -9.96
C THR A 80 -1.61 -3.74 -10.41
N TYR A 81 -1.38 -4.92 -9.86
CA TYR A 81 -0.27 -5.79 -10.20
C TYR A 81 -0.84 -7.16 -10.57
N GLY A 82 -0.85 -7.48 -11.86
CA GLY A 82 -1.61 -8.61 -12.40
C GLY A 82 -3.11 -8.45 -12.10
N ASP A 83 -3.74 -9.47 -11.53
CA ASP A 83 -5.16 -9.42 -11.13
C ASP A 83 -5.39 -8.88 -9.71
N THR A 84 -4.33 -8.42 -9.03
CA THR A 84 -4.42 -7.93 -7.64
C THR A 84 -4.50 -6.41 -7.62
N ARG A 85 -5.55 -5.90 -6.99
CA ARG A 85 -5.72 -4.46 -6.74
C ARG A 85 -5.09 -4.12 -5.39
N HIS A 86 -4.24 -3.11 -5.42
CA HIS A 86 -3.58 -2.59 -4.24
C HIS A 86 -4.08 -1.19 -3.92
N LYS A 87 -4.21 -0.90 -2.63
CA LYS A 87 -4.43 0.45 -2.14
C LYS A 87 -3.57 0.69 -0.90
N GLN A 88 -2.77 1.74 -0.94
CA GLN A 88 -1.85 2.12 0.12
C GLN A 88 -2.29 3.45 0.73
N LEU A 89 -2.27 3.53 2.06
CA LEU A 89 -2.64 4.71 2.82
C LEU A 89 -1.50 5.05 3.77
N LEU A 90 -1.10 6.31 3.79
CA LEU A 90 -0.12 6.83 4.74
C LEU A 90 -0.82 7.78 5.70
N LEU A 91 -0.65 7.54 6.99
CA LEU A 91 -1.11 8.40 8.07
C LEU A 91 0.12 8.88 8.84
N THR A 92 0.41 10.17 8.73
CA THR A 92 1.48 10.79 9.52
C THR A 92 1.18 12.28 9.70
N PRO A 93 1.37 12.83 10.90
CA PRO A 93 1.11 14.25 11.16
C PRO A 93 2.25 15.17 10.67
N PHE A 94 3.32 14.63 10.06
CA PHE A 94 4.57 15.30 9.63
C PHE A 94 5.40 15.96 10.75
N ASP A 95 4.78 16.35 11.86
CA ASP A 95 5.40 17.05 13.00
C ASP A 95 5.67 16.13 14.21
N GLY A 96 5.41 14.82 14.07
CA GLY A 96 5.57 13.83 15.13
C GLY A 96 6.16 12.50 14.63
N PRO A 97 6.58 11.62 15.56
CA PRO A 97 7.23 10.35 15.21
C PRO A 97 6.27 9.28 14.68
N PHE A 98 4.96 9.55 14.71
CA PHE A 98 3.96 8.60 14.27
C PHE A 98 3.95 8.46 12.75
N VAL A 99 4.16 7.23 12.30
CA VAL A 99 3.95 6.81 10.91
C VAL A 99 3.12 5.54 10.96
N ALA A 100 2.02 5.52 10.21
CA ALA A 100 1.28 4.31 9.92
C ALA A 100 1.07 4.19 8.41
N TYR A 101 1.52 3.07 7.86
CA TYR A 101 1.37 2.68 6.48
C TYR A 101 0.44 1.48 6.42
N ILE A 102 -0.66 1.63 5.68
CA ILE A 102 -1.69 0.60 5.56
C ILE A 102 -1.72 0.15 4.11
N ALA A 103 -1.39 -1.11 3.88
CA ALA A 103 -1.50 -1.75 2.58
C ALA A 103 -2.73 -2.66 2.54
N LEU A 104 -3.58 -2.42 1.55
CA LEU A 104 -4.74 -3.24 1.24
C LEU A 104 -4.51 -3.94 -0.09
N ALA A 105 -4.84 -5.23 -0.15
CA ALA A 105 -4.77 -6.01 -1.38
C ALA A 105 -5.98 -6.92 -1.52
N THR A 106 -6.54 -7.01 -2.72
CA THR A 106 -7.61 -7.97 -3.04
C THR A 106 -7.57 -8.36 -4.51
N GLN A 107 -8.03 -9.56 -4.82
CA GLN A 107 -8.30 -10.00 -6.18
C GLN A 107 -9.79 -9.89 -6.49
N ALA A 108 -10.17 -9.74 -7.76
CA ALA A 108 -11.56 -9.54 -8.17
C ALA A 108 -12.52 -10.66 -7.70
N ASN A 109 -12.02 -11.89 -7.56
CA ASN A 109 -12.81 -13.07 -7.19
C ASN A 109 -12.58 -13.53 -5.74
N MET A 110 -12.01 -12.69 -4.89
CA MET A 110 -11.78 -13.01 -3.48
C MET A 110 -12.78 -12.32 -2.56
N ASP A 111 -13.33 -13.11 -1.63
CA ASP A 111 -14.19 -12.65 -0.54
C ASP A 111 -13.39 -12.11 0.66
N THR A 112 -12.07 -11.95 0.49
CA THR A 112 -11.16 -11.43 1.51
C THR A 112 -10.32 -10.27 0.98
N VAL A 113 -9.86 -9.45 1.92
CA VAL A 113 -8.93 -8.36 1.71
C VAL A 113 -7.73 -8.64 2.62
N GLY A 114 -6.54 -8.67 2.03
CA GLY A 114 -5.29 -8.63 2.77
C GLY A 114 -5.09 -7.22 3.32
N VAL A 115 -4.87 -7.12 4.61
CA VAL A 115 -4.60 -5.87 5.33
C VAL A 115 -3.26 -6.03 6.00
N ALA A 116 -2.28 -5.20 5.65
CA ALA A 116 -1.04 -5.05 6.39
C ALA A 116 -0.98 -3.63 6.95
N VAL A 117 -0.65 -3.51 8.23
CA VAL A 117 -0.40 -2.24 8.90
C VAL A 117 1.04 -2.27 9.37
N VAL A 118 1.81 -1.29 8.93
CA VAL A 118 3.19 -1.09 9.33
C VAL A 118 3.26 0.24 10.07
N THR A 119 3.75 0.27 11.31
CA THR A 119 3.76 1.49 12.12
C THR A 119 4.97 1.62 13.02
N THR A 120 5.36 2.86 13.36
CA THR A 120 6.42 3.18 14.33
C THR A 120 5.95 3.10 15.78
N GLU A 121 4.66 2.83 16.04
CA GLU A 121 4.16 2.57 17.40
C GLU A 121 4.43 1.13 17.86
N PRO A 122 4.78 0.90 19.15
CA PRO A 122 5.02 -0.43 19.71
C PRO A 122 3.77 -1.33 19.79
#